data_AF-A0A930QQ56-F1
#
_entry.id   AF-A0A930QQ56-F1
#
_cell.length_a   1.000
_cell.length_b   1.000
_cell.length_c   1.000
_cell.angle_alpha   90.00
_cell.angle_beta   90.00
_cell.angle_gamma   90.00
#
_symmetry.space_group_name_H-M   'P 1'
#
loop_
_entity.id
_entity.type
_entity.pdbx_description
1 polymer ?
#
loop_
_entity_poly.entity_id
_entity_poly.type
_entity_poly.pdbx_seq_one_letter_code
_entity_poly.pdbx_strand_id
1 'polypeptide(L)' 'LWGSPARKKRSLITNPHHLIVESPHPSPLSAHRGFFGSHPFSRVNDFLTRVGETPIDWQLPPAEQIET' A
#
# COMPACT_ATOMS: atom_id res chain seq x y z
N LEU A 1 -1.63 4.95 -2.62
CA LEU A 1 -2.52 5.52 -3.65
C LEU A 1 -2.46 4.66 -4.92
N TRP A 2 -3.45 3.79 -5.15
CA TRP A 2 -3.45 2.86 -6.28
C TRP A 2 -4.43 3.31 -7.36
N GLY A 3 -3.92 3.51 -8.58
CA GLY A 3 -4.71 4.00 -9.72
C GLY A 3 -4.95 5.52 -9.73
N SER A 4 -5.36 6.03 -10.90
CA SER A 4 -5.53 7.47 -11.13
C SER A 4 -6.49 8.16 -10.15
N PRO A 5 -7.66 7.58 -9.78
CA PRO A 5 -8.56 8.22 -8.81
C PRO A 5 -7.92 8.45 -7.44
N ALA A 6 -7.14 7.48 -6.94
CA ALA A 6 -6.45 7.62 -5.67
C ALA A 6 -5.31 8.64 -5.76
N ARG A 7 -4.51 8.61 -6.84
CA ARG A 7 -3.39 9.54 -7.05
C ARG A 7 -3.83 11.01 -7.16
N LYS A 8 -5.05 11.27 -7.66
CA LYS A 8 -5.62 12.63 -7.67
C LYS A 8 -5.78 13.22 -6.26
N LYS A 9 -5.95 12.39 -5.23
CA LYS A 9 -6.04 12.84 -3.83
C LYS A 9 -4.68 13.16 -3.19
N ARG A 10 -3.57 12.95 -3.91
CA ARG A 10 -2.21 13.22 -3.41
C ARG A 10 -2.06 14.66 -2.91
N SER A 11 -2.69 15.64 -3.57
CA SER A 11 -2.62 17.05 -3.18
C SER A 11 -3.19 17.34 -1.79
N LEU A 12 -4.01 16.44 -1.23
CA LEU A 12 -4.57 16.57 0.11
C LEU A 12 -3.60 16.10 1.20
N ILE A 13 -2.54 15.37 0.85
CA ILE A 13 -1.56 14.84 1.79
C ILE A 13 -0.38 15.82 1.85
N THR A 14 -0.33 16.63 2.90
CA THR A 14 0.76 17.59 3.16
C THR A 14 1.85 16.96 4.03
N ASN A 15 3.11 17.32 3.79
CA ASN A 15 4.29 16.71 4.43
C ASN A 15 4.99 17.71 5.36
N PRO A 16 5.67 17.27 6.43
CA PRO A 16 6.85 16.39 6.30
C PRO A 16 6.76 14.96 6.88
N HIS A 17 5.64 14.55 7.49
CA HIS A 17 5.53 13.28 8.21
C HIS A 17 4.95 12.07 7.44
N HIS A 18 4.41 12.26 6.24
CA HIS A 18 3.69 11.23 5.50
C HIS A 18 4.52 10.63 4.35
N LEU A 19 4.58 9.30 4.27
CA LEU A 19 5.03 8.60 3.06
C LEU A 19 3.86 8.40 2.09
N ILE A 20 4.08 8.74 0.81
CA ILE A 20 3.15 8.44 -0.27
C ILE A 20 3.68 7.28 -1.11
N VAL A 21 3.00 6.13 -1.04
CA VAL A 21 3.26 4.97 -1.91
C VAL A 21 2.23 4.94 -3.04
N GLU A 22 2.68 5.15 -4.28
CA GLU A 22 1.82 5.10 -5.47
C GLU A 22 2.12 3.90 -6.37
N SER A 23 1.09 3.40 -7.05
CA SER A 23 1.20 2.37 -8.12
C SER A 23 -0.04 2.41 -9.03
N PRO A 24 -0.03 1.71 -10.18
CA PRO A 24 -1.25 1.33 -10.89
C PRO A 24 -2.25 0.60 -9.98
N HIS A 25 -3.50 0.49 -10.40
CA HIS A 25 -4.53 -0.22 -9.62
C HIS A 25 -4.34 -1.75 -9.75
N PRO A 26 -4.61 -2.54 -8.68
CA PRO A 26 -4.50 -4.01 -8.71
C PRO A 26 -5.53 -4.72 -9.61
N SER A 27 -6.50 -4.00 -10.17
CA SER A 27 -7.47 -4.58 -11.11
C SER A 27 -6.74 -5.25 -12.29
N PRO A 28 -7.23 -6.39 -12.81
CA PRO A 28 -6.63 -7.09 -13.95
C PRO A 28 -6.32 -6.19 -15.15
N LEU A 29 -7.16 -5.18 -15.39
CA LEU A 29 -7.00 -4.22 -16.50
C LEU A 29 -5.68 -3.43 -16.44
N SER A 30 -5.13 -3.21 -15.24
CA SER A 30 -3.95 -2.36 -15.03
C SER A 30 -2.84 -2.99 -14.21
N ALA A 31 -3.06 -4.15 -13.58
CA ALA A 31 -2.09 -4.74 -12.66
C ALA A 31 -0.74 -5.04 -13.33
N HIS A 32 -0.79 -5.59 -14.54
CA HIS A 32 0.40 -5.89 -15.35
C HIS A 32 1.13 -4.63 -15.86
N ARG A 33 0.51 -3.45 -15.78
CA ARG A 33 1.12 -2.18 -16.17
C ARG A 33 1.99 -1.57 -15.06
N GLY A 34 2.28 -2.34 -14.01
CA GLY A 34 3.23 -1.97 -12.96
C GLY A 34 2.67 -1.95 -11.53
N PHE A 35 1.53 -2.58 -11.24
CA PHE A 35 1.17 -2.91 -9.85
C PHE A 35 2.03 -4.09 -9.37
N PHE A 36 2.12 -5.15 -10.17
CA PHE A 36 3.09 -6.21 -9.92
C PHE A 36 4.51 -5.63 -10.04
N GLY A 37 5.33 -5.86 -9.01
CA GLY A 37 6.66 -5.26 -8.89
C GLY A 37 6.70 -3.85 -8.27
N SER A 38 5.56 -3.22 -7.92
CA SER A 38 5.60 -1.92 -7.23
C SER A 38 5.87 -2.01 -5.72
N HIS A 39 5.88 -3.24 -5.19
CA HIS A 39 6.17 -3.59 -3.80
C HIS A 39 5.51 -2.67 -2.75
N PRO A 40 4.19 -2.41 -2.82
CA PRO A 40 3.57 -1.39 -1.98
C PRO A 40 3.59 -1.77 -0.50
N PHE A 41 3.46 -3.06 -0.18
CA PHE A 41 3.42 -3.57 1.19
C PHE A 41 4.77 -3.48 1.91
N SER A 42 5.85 -3.98 1.28
CA SER A 42 7.19 -3.90 1.89
C SER A 42 7.68 -2.47 2.02
N ARG A 43 7.41 -1.60 1.03
CA ARG A 43 7.75 -0.17 1.10
C ARG A 43 7.08 0.55 2.26
N VAL A 44 5.86 0.15 2.64
CA VAL A 44 5.19 0.66 3.85
C VAL A 44 5.91 0.18 5.09
N ASN A 45 6.22 -1.12 5.19
CA ASN A 45 6.94 -1.67 6.34
C ASN A 45 8.36 -1.10 6.50
N ASP A 46 9.08 -0.87 5.40
CA ASP A 46 10.38 -0.21 5.40
C ASP A 46 10.30 1.20 6.00
N PHE A 47 9.23 1.93 5.67
CA PHE A 47 9.00 3.25 6.23
C PHE A 47 8.65 3.21 7.71
N LEU A 48 7.73 2.33 8.11
CA LEU A 48 7.39 2.13 9.53
C LEU A 48 8.65 1.83 10.35
N THR A 49 9.46 0.88 9.88
CA THR A 49 10.75 0.55 10.52
C THR A 49 11.66 1.77 10.63
N ARG A 50 11.78 2.59 9.57
CA ARG A 50 12.64 3.79 9.57
C ARG A 50 12.17 4.86 10.55
N VAL A 51 10.86 4.95 10.81
CA VAL A 51 10.31 5.90 11.79
C VAL A 51 10.15 5.30 13.19
N GLY A 52 10.64 4.07 13.42
CA GLY A 52 10.59 3.39 14.72
C GLY A 52 9.25 2.73 15.05
N GLU A 53 8.37 2.57 14.05
CA GLU A 53 7.07 1.94 14.19
C GLU A 53 7.12 0.45 13.83
N THR A 54 6.22 -0.33 14.41
CA THR A 54 6.10 -1.77 14.15
C THR A 54 5.62 -2.03 12.71
N PRO A 55 6.32 -2.87 11.92
CA PRO A 55 5.85 -3.32 10.61
C PRO A 55 4.49 -4.02 10.68
N ILE A 56 3.69 -3.89 9.62
CA ILE A 56 2.41 -4.58 9.50
C ILE A 56 2.66 -6.03 9.07
N ASP A 57 2.04 -6.98 9.77
CA ASP A 57 1.88 -8.34 9.25
C ASP A 57 0.74 -8.34 8.24
N TRP A 58 1.08 -8.59 6.98
CA TRP A 58 0.14 -8.61 5.87
C TRP A 58 -0.49 -9.99 5.65
N GLN A 59 -0.01 -11.02 6.35
CA GLN A 59 -0.58 -12.35 6.29
C GLN A 59 -1.96 -12.31 6.97
N LEU A 60 -3.00 -12.61 6.19
CA LEU A 60 -4.34 -12.74 6.74
C LEU A 60 -4.44 -14.03 7.58
N PRO A 61 -5.28 -14.03 8.62
CA PRO A 61 -5.57 -15.26 9.35
C PRO A 61 -6.19 -16.30 8.39
N PRO A 62 -5.92 -17.59 8.63
CA PRO A 62 -6.64 -18.69 8.00
C PRO A 62 -8.16 -18.48 8.02
N ALA A 63 -8.84 -18.91 6.94
CA ALA A 63 -10.27 -18.70 6.77
C ALA A 63 -11.09 -19.38 7.87
N GLU A 64 -10.57 -20.47 8.42
CA GLU A 64 -11.17 -21.25 9.52
C GLU A 64 -11.22 -20.46 10.84
N GLN A 65 -10.48 -19.37 10.95
CA GLN A 65 -10.43 -18.50 12.13
C GLN A 65 -11.25 -17.21 11.94
N ILE A 66 -11.90 -17.05 10.79
CA ILE A 66 -12.81 -15.94 10.52
C ILE A 66 -14.22 -16.42 10.87
N GLU A 67 -14.60 -16.30 12.15
CA GLU A 67 -15.98 -16.56 12.59
C GLU A 67 -16.94 -15.57 11.87
N THR A 68 -17.99 -16.10 11.25
CA THR A 68 -19.10 -15.35 10.62
C THR A 68 -20.20 -14.99 11.59
#